data_AF-A0A0S2QDS2-F1
#
_entry.id   AF-A0A0S2QDS2-F1
#
_cell.length_a   1.000
_cell.length_b   1.000
_cell.length_c   1.000
_cell.angle_alpha   90.00
_cell.angle_beta   90.00
_cell.angle_gamma   90.00
#
_symmetry.space_group_name_H-M   'P 1'
#
loop_
_entity.id
_entity.type
_entity.pdbx_description
1 polymer ?
#
loop_
_entity_poly.entity_id
_entity_poly.type
_entity_poly.pdbx_seq_one_letter_code
_entity_poly.pdbx_strand_id
1 'polypeptide(L)'
;MLPAATDSRIWQQKFATLALSCMIFLPEKAQSSTPLIVMCKDSAAFNNLATTRLTRLNTALSNFEPRTPAYRATMERKRAAKNRFSRQALLMCGRNDGLPRLFSADLNTFYNSFAVPALQFLYIATCIGWAGREYLSRTANYKSEILIDLTLAATLMGSSPFRAVGAAWDDLLRGKLLNTTLQ
;
A
#
# COMPACT_ATOMS: atom_id res chain seq x y z
N MET A 1 -16.17 -31.02 52.77
CA MET A 1 -16.08 -31.41 51.35
C MET A 1 -17.45 -31.87 50.87
N LEU A 2 -18.09 -31.12 49.98
CA LEU A 2 -19.18 -31.57 49.11
C LEU A 2 -19.02 -30.81 47.78
N PRO A 3 -18.74 -31.47 46.64
CA PRO A 3 -18.68 -30.80 45.34
C PRO A 3 -20.10 -30.64 44.76
N ALA A 4 -20.43 -29.43 44.32
CA ALA A 4 -21.66 -29.14 43.58
C ALA A 4 -21.57 -29.67 42.15
N ALA A 5 -22.59 -30.42 41.73
CA ALA A 5 -22.72 -31.03 40.42
C ALA A 5 -22.81 -29.96 39.31
N THR A 6 -21.99 -30.10 38.27
CA THR A 6 -22.00 -29.25 37.07
C THR A 6 -23.05 -29.75 36.07
N ASP A 7 -23.97 -28.86 35.68
CA ASP A 7 -25.12 -29.15 34.81
C ASP A 7 -24.71 -29.21 33.32
N SER A 8 -24.79 -30.40 32.72
CA SER A 8 -24.36 -30.72 31.34
C SER A 8 -25.31 -30.24 30.24
N ARG A 9 -26.52 -29.76 30.59
CA ARG A 9 -27.54 -29.30 29.62
C ARG A 9 -27.25 -27.93 29.01
N ILE A 10 -26.56 -27.05 29.74
CA ILE A 10 -26.22 -25.69 29.29
C ILE A 10 -25.18 -25.73 28.17
N TRP A 11 -24.29 -26.73 28.18
CA TRP A 11 -23.31 -26.94 27.12
C TRP A 11 -23.98 -27.36 25.81
N GLN A 12 -24.93 -28.30 25.85
CA GLN A 12 -25.63 -28.80 24.67
C GLN A 12 -26.38 -27.68 23.90
N GLN A 13 -27.03 -26.75 24.61
CA GLN A 13 -27.75 -25.62 23.99
C GLN A 13 -26.80 -24.57 23.37
N LYS A 14 -25.62 -24.37 23.96
CA LYS A 14 -24.61 -23.43 23.43
C LYS A 14 -23.90 -23.98 22.19
N PHE A 15 -23.67 -25.29 22.09
CA PHE A 15 -23.11 -25.91 20.88
C PHE A 15 -24.09 -25.92 19.70
N ALA A 16 -25.37 -26.18 19.95
CA ALA A 16 -26.40 -26.16 18.91
C ALA A 16 -26.62 -24.77 18.29
N THR A 17 -26.58 -23.72 19.10
CA THR A 17 -26.71 -22.32 18.64
C THR A 17 -25.45 -21.82 17.90
N LEU A 18 -24.25 -22.25 18.33
CA LEU A 18 -23.00 -21.94 17.62
C LEU A 18 -22.96 -22.59 16.23
N ALA A 19 -23.41 -23.84 16.11
CA ALA A 19 -23.45 -24.58 14.83
C ALA A 19 -24.45 -23.98 13.83
N LEU A 20 -25.62 -23.50 14.29
CA LEU A 20 -26.64 -22.92 13.42
C LEU A 20 -26.22 -21.55 12.85
N SER A 21 -25.42 -20.78 13.58
CA SER A 21 -24.88 -19.49 13.09
C SER A 21 -23.79 -19.64 12.02
N CYS A 22 -23.13 -20.79 11.92
CA CYS A 22 -22.03 -21.03 10.99
C CYS A 22 -22.49 -21.27 9.54
N MET A 23 -23.71 -21.78 9.34
CA MET A 23 -24.26 -22.07 8.00
C MET A 23 -24.72 -20.83 7.23
N ILE A 24 -24.84 -19.67 7.88
CA ILE A 24 -25.23 -18.40 7.21
C ILE A 24 -24.00 -17.64 6.69
N PHE A 25 -22.79 -18.02 7.12
CA PHE A 25 -21.52 -17.45 6.66
C PHE A 25 -20.75 -18.41 5.73
N LEU A 26 -21.43 -19.13 4.84
CA LEU A 26 -20.73 -19.62 3.65
C LEU A 26 -20.53 -18.42 2.71
N PRO A 27 -19.29 -18.02 2.41
CA PRO A 27 -19.06 -17.03 1.37
C PRO A 27 -19.48 -17.67 0.04
N GLU A 28 -20.57 -17.19 -0.54
CA GLU A 28 -20.78 -17.36 -1.98
C GLU A 28 -19.54 -16.79 -2.64
N LYS A 29 -18.77 -17.66 -3.31
CA LYS A 29 -17.70 -17.20 -4.20
C LYS A 29 -18.38 -16.44 -5.33
N ALA A 30 -18.48 -15.13 -5.18
CA ALA A 30 -18.84 -14.21 -6.24
C ALA A 30 -17.74 -14.28 -7.30
N GLN A 31 -17.93 -15.12 -8.31
CA GLN A 31 -17.05 -15.20 -9.46
C GLN A 31 -17.38 -14.01 -10.35
N SER A 32 -16.82 -12.84 -10.02
CA SER A 32 -16.92 -11.69 -10.90
C SER A 32 -16.20 -12.03 -12.22
N SER A 33 -16.96 -11.99 -13.31
CA SER A 33 -16.46 -12.16 -14.67
C SER A 33 -15.60 -10.95 -15.03
N THR A 34 -14.33 -10.98 -14.64
CA THR A 34 -13.34 -9.98 -15.05
C THR A 34 -12.78 -10.38 -16.42
N PRO A 35 -12.59 -9.42 -17.35
CA PRO A 35 -12.07 -9.74 -18.67
C PRO A 35 -10.59 -10.12 -18.53
N LEU A 36 -10.29 -11.41 -18.66
CA LEU A 36 -9.16 -11.85 -19.46
C LEU A 36 -7.77 -11.29 -19.03
N ILE A 37 -7.43 -11.41 -17.75
CA ILE A 37 -6.15 -10.96 -17.18
C ILE A 37 -5.17 -12.14 -17.10
N VAL A 38 -3.92 -11.93 -17.50
CA VAL A 38 -2.84 -12.94 -17.49
C VAL A 38 -1.57 -12.34 -16.89
N MET A 39 -0.68 -13.18 -16.33
CA MET A 39 0.63 -12.71 -15.89
C MET A 39 1.42 -12.16 -17.08
N CYS A 40 2.07 -11.00 -16.92
CA CYS A 40 2.81 -10.35 -18.00
C CYS A 40 3.94 -11.24 -18.55
N LYS A 41 4.53 -12.09 -17.71
CA LYS A 41 5.53 -13.09 -18.12
C LYS A 41 5.04 -14.03 -19.23
N ASP A 42 3.76 -14.43 -19.17
CA ASP A 42 3.18 -15.44 -20.05
C ASP A 42 2.49 -14.80 -21.28
N SER A 43 2.38 -13.47 -21.32
CA SER A 43 1.78 -12.75 -22.44
C SER A 43 2.74 -12.63 -23.62
N ALA A 44 2.36 -13.21 -24.77
CA ALA A 44 3.10 -13.04 -26.01
C ALA A 44 3.15 -11.57 -26.46
N ALA A 45 2.07 -10.81 -26.26
CA ALA A 45 2.02 -9.39 -26.59
C ALA A 45 3.05 -8.56 -25.79
N PHE A 46 3.20 -8.82 -24.49
CA PHE A 46 4.21 -8.16 -23.65
C PHE A 46 5.64 -8.46 -24.12
N ASN A 47 5.93 -9.72 -24.44
CA ASN A 47 7.26 -10.12 -24.91
C ASN A 47 7.62 -9.47 -26.25
N ASN A 48 6.66 -9.35 -27.18
CA ASN A 48 6.85 -8.66 -28.45
C ASN A 48 7.10 -7.15 -28.27
N LEU A 49 6.43 -6.51 -27.31
CA LEU A 49 6.67 -5.10 -26.97
C LEU A 49 8.08 -4.92 -26.38
N ALA A 50 8.50 -5.81 -25.48
CA ALA A 50 9.81 -5.77 -24.86
C ALA A 50 10.93 -5.96 -25.88
N THR A 51 10.82 -6.97 -26.77
CA THR A 51 11.81 -7.21 -27.83
C THR A 51 11.90 -6.02 -28.78
N THR A 52 10.76 -5.49 -29.26
CA THR A 52 10.73 -4.32 -30.15
C THR A 52 11.39 -3.09 -29.51
N ARG A 53 11.17 -2.86 -28.21
CA ARG A 53 11.82 -1.75 -27.50
C ARG A 53 13.33 -1.96 -27.37
N LEU A 54 13.76 -3.19 -27.08
CA LEU A 54 15.18 -3.52 -26.94
C LEU A 54 15.93 -3.50 -28.28
N THR A 55 15.31 -3.95 -29.37
CA THR A 55 15.90 -3.88 -30.71
C THR A 55 16.06 -2.45 -31.19
N ARG A 56 15.09 -1.56 -30.92
CA ARG A 56 15.24 -0.12 -31.19
C ARG A 56 16.40 0.52 -30.43
N LEU A 57 16.65 0.10 -29.19
CA LEU A 57 17.79 0.58 -28.42
C LEU A 57 19.12 -0.03 -28.90
N ASN A 58 19.11 -1.29 -29.36
CA ASN A 58 20.29 -1.92 -29.94
C ASN A 58 20.69 -1.27 -31.27
N THR A 59 19.72 -0.98 -32.14
CA THR A 59 19.94 -0.28 -33.42
C THR A 59 20.39 1.16 -33.19
N ALA A 60 19.87 1.85 -32.18
CA ALA A 60 20.41 3.15 -31.78
C ALA A 60 21.85 3.04 -31.26
N LEU A 61 22.19 1.96 -30.55
CA LEU A 61 23.53 1.75 -29.99
C LEU A 61 24.59 1.50 -31.07
N SER A 62 24.25 0.80 -32.16
CA SER A 62 25.18 0.56 -33.29
C SER A 62 25.57 1.82 -34.05
N ASN A 63 24.79 2.91 -33.93
CA ASN A 63 25.09 4.18 -34.59
C ASN A 63 26.12 5.04 -33.84
N PHE A 64 26.50 4.65 -32.61
CA PHE A 64 27.42 5.42 -31.76
C PHE A 64 28.76 4.69 -31.58
N GLU A 65 29.86 5.44 -31.74
CA GLU A 65 31.21 4.94 -31.54
C GLU A 65 31.45 4.51 -30.07
N PRO A 66 32.13 3.39 -29.81
CA PRO A 66 32.46 2.96 -28.46
C PRO A 66 33.29 4.02 -27.72
N ARG A 67 32.95 4.27 -26.44
CA ARG A 67 33.53 5.27 -25.50
C ARG A 67 32.96 6.70 -25.59
N THR A 68 32.07 7.00 -26.53
CA THR A 68 31.36 8.29 -26.53
C THR A 68 30.38 8.41 -25.34
N PRO A 69 30.08 9.63 -24.85
CA PRO A 69 29.06 9.83 -23.81
C PRO A 69 27.67 9.37 -24.28
N ALA A 70 27.36 9.54 -25.58
CA ALA A 70 26.12 9.08 -26.20
C ALA A 70 25.98 7.54 -26.18
N TYR A 71 27.07 6.82 -26.47
CA TYR A 71 27.10 5.36 -26.38
C TYR A 71 26.82 4.88 -24.94
N ARG A 72 27.48 5.47 -23.94
CA ARG A 72 27.26 5.15 -22.52
C ARG A 72 25.82 5.41 -22.08
N ALA A 73 25.27 6.57 -22.43
CA ALA A 73 23.88 6.91 -22.10
C ALA A 73 22.88 5.92 -22.73
N THR A 74 23.12 5.50 -23.97
CA THR A 74 22.25 4.54 -24.67
C THR A 74 22.36 3.14 -24.09
N MET A 75 23.57 2.72 -23.67
CA MET A 75 23.80 1.48 -22.95
C MET A 75 23.03 1.46 -21.62
N GLU A 76 23.09 2.54 -20.83
CA GLU A 76 22.34 2.63 -19.58
C GLU A 76 20.84 2.63 -19.81
N ARG A 77 20.34 3.32 -20.84
CA ARG A 77 18.92 3.25 -21.23
C ARG A 77 18.48 1.82 -21.56
N LYS A 78 19.32 1.05 -22.25
CA LYS A 78 19.07 -0.37 -22.54
C LYS A 78 19.02 -1.21 -21.25
N ARG A 79 19.98 -1.01 -20.33
CA ARG A 79 20.00 -1.68 -19.02
C ARG A 79 18.75 -1.35 -18.20
N ALA A 80 18.40 -0.07 -18.11
CA ALA A 80 17.20 0.40 -17.41
C ALA A 80 15.92 -0.16 -18.04
N ALA A 81 15.82 -0.20 -19.37
CA ALA A 81 14.68 -0.81 -20.07
C ALA A 81 14.55 -2.30 -19.75
N LYS A 82 15.65 -3.06 -19.79
CA LYS A 82 15.65 -4.49 -19.43
C LYS A 82 15.20 -4.70 -17.98
N ASN A 83 15.72 -3.91 -17.04
CA ASN A 83 15.33 -3.97 -15.63
C ASN A 83 13.87 -3.55 -15.40
N ARG A 84 13.35 -2.61 -16.20
CA ARG A 84 11.94 -2.23 -16.15
C ARG A 84 11.04 -3.37 -16.59
N PHE A 85 11.33 -4.01 -17.73
CA PHE A 85 10.53 -5.12 -18.22
C PHE A 85 10.60 -6.35 -17.29
N SER A 86 11.75 -6.64 -16.66
CA SER A 86 11.83 -7.74 -15.69
C SER A 86 10.97 -7.50 -14.45
N ARG A 87 10.90 -6.26 -13.95
CA ARG A 87 9.98 -5.89 -12.84
C ARG A 87 8.52 -5.95 -13.28
N GLN A 88 8.22 -5.49 -14.50
CA GLN A 88 6.86 -5.50 -15.04
C GLN A 88 6.35 -6.91 -15.37
N ALA A 89 7.24 -7.88 -15.59
CA ALA A 89 6.85 -9.28 -15.83
C ALA A 89 6.11 -9.93 -14.65
N LEU A 90 6.32 -9.41 -13.43
CA LEU A 90 5.64 -9.86 -12.21
C LEU A 90 4.23 -9.26 -12.04
N LEU A 91 3.87 -8.27 -12.87
CA LEU A 91 2.56 -7.62 -12.83
C LEU A 91 1.53 -8.40 -13.67
N MET A 92 0.28 -8.00 -13.50
CA MET A 92 -0.82 -8.45 -14.32
C MET A 92 -0.92 -7.64 -15.61
N CYS A 93 -1.13 -8.30 -16.74
CA CYS A 93 -1.30 -7.70 -18.05
C CYS A 93 -2.70 -7.95 -18.59
N GLY A 94 -3.21 -7.02 -19.41
CA GLY A 94 -4.37 -7.32 -20.25
C GLY A 94 -3.99 -8.31 -21.35
N ARG A 95 -4.82 -9.32 -21.64
CA ARG A 95 -4.49 -10.35 -22.64
C ARG A 95 -4.31 -9.82 -24.06
N ASN A 96 -5.04 -8.77 -24.45
CA ASN A 96 -5.00 -8.23 -25.81
C ASN A 96 -3.85 -7.23 -26.01
N ASP A 97 -3.66 -6.32 -25.04
CA ASP A 97 -2.70 -5.22 -25.20
C ASP A 97 -1.27 -5.59 -24.76
N GLY A 98 -1.12 -6.59 -23.88
CA GLY A 98 0.18 -6.92 -23.28
C GLY A 98 0.78 -5.81 -22.41
N LEU A 99 -0.03 -4.84 -21.98
CA LEU A 99 0.39 -3.73 -21.12
C LEU A 99 0.11 -4.07 -19.65
N PRO A 100 1.02 -3.75 -18.72
CA PRO A 100 0.83 -4.00 -17.31
C PRO A 100 -0.28 -3.10 -16.76
N ARG A 101 -1.24 -3.69 -16.06
CA ARG A 101 -2.35 -3.02 -15.38
C ARG A 101 -2.23 -3.24 -13.87
N LEU A 102 -2.66 -2.23 -13.12
CA LEU A 102 -2.75 -2.34 -11.67
C LEU A 102 -4.03 -3.12 -11.33
N PHE A 103 -3.92 -4.06 -10.42
CA PHE A 103 -5.03 -4.87 -9.93
C PHE A 103 -5.17 -4.67 -8.42
N SER A 104 -6.39 -4.38 -7.97
CA SER A 104 -6.67 -3.97 -6.60
C SER A 104 -7.89 -4.66 -5.98
N ALA A 105 -8.39 -5.75 -6.58
CA ALA A 105 -9.63 -6.38 -6.13
C ALA A 105 -9.51 -6.99 -4.71
N ASP A 106 -8.40 -7.68 -4.41
CA ASP A 106 -8.24 -8.42 -3.16
C ASP A 106 -6.94 -8.08 -2.42
N LEU A 107 -7.01 -7.84 -1.10
CA LEU A 107 -5.86 -7.54 -0.24
C LEU A 107 -4.84 -8.68 -0.14
N ASN A 108 -5.29 -9.94 -0.24
CA ASN A 108 -4.46 -11.12 0.02
C ASN A 108 -3.79 -11.72 -1.22
N THR A 109 -3.85 -11.05 -2.37
CA THR A 109 -3.16 -11.52 -3.58
C THR A 109 -1.77 -10.91 -3.68
N PHE A 110 -0.76 -11.72 -4.01
CA PHE A 110 0.62 -11.26 -4.26
C PHE A 110 0.71 -10.18 -5.35
N TYR A 111 -0.37 -10.02 -6.14
CA TYR A 111 -0.50 -9.08 -7.24
C TYR A 111 -1.21 -7.78 -6.86
N ASN A 112 -1.58 -7.61 -5.58
CA ASN A 112 -2.11 -6.36 -5.10
C ASN A 112 -1.00 -5.30 -5.10
N SER A 113 -1.01 -4.48 -6.14
CA SER A 113 -0.03 -3.43 -6.38
C SER A 113 -0.43 -2.08 -5.77
N PHE A 114 -1.61 -2.01 -5.13
CA PHE A 114 -2.18 -0.77 -4.62
C PHE A 114 -2.23 -0.69 -3.09
N ALA A 115 -2.56 -1.78 -2.39
CA ALA A 115 -2.78 -1.74 -0.95
C ALA A 115 -1.52 -1.33 -0.16
N VAL A 116 -0.37 -1.90 -0.50
CA VAL A 116 0.91 -1.57 0.17
C VAL A 116 1.27 -0.09 0.01
N PRO A 117 1.33 0.49 -1.20
CA PRO A 117 1.64 1.92 -1.35
C PRO A 117 0.54 2.83 -0.78
N ALA A 118 -0.74 2.42 -0.80
CA ALA A 118 -1.82 3.18 -0.19
C ALA A 118 -1.70 3.24 1.33
N LEU A 119 -1.37 2.13 2.00
CA LEU A 119 -1.11 2.10 3.44
C LEU A 119 0.13 2.92 3.80
N GLN A 120 1.19 2.83 3.00
CA GLN A 120 2.38 3.65 3.17
C GLN A 120 2.05 5.15 3.06
N PHE A 121 1.23 5.53 2.07
CA PHE A 121 0.77 6.90 1.92
C PHE A 121 -0.03 7.38 3.13
N LEU A 122 -1.00 6.58 3.59
CA LEU A 122 -1.82 6.93 4.74
C LEU A 122 -0.98 7.07 6.01
N TYR A 123 0.02 6.21 6.19
CA TYR A 123 0.97 6.29 7.31
C TYR A 123 1.75 7.62 7.28
N ILE A 124 2.32 7.99 6.13
CA ILE A 124 3.06 9.26 5.98
C ILE A 124 2.12 10.45 6.21
N ALA A 125 0.92 10.43 5.62
CA ALA A 125 -0.07 11.50 5.78
C ALA A 125 -0.49 11.66 7.25
N THR A 126 -0.66 10.56 7.97
CA THR A 126 -0.99 10.57 9.41
C THR A 126 0.15 11.19 10.23
N CYS A 127 1.41 10.85 9.92
CA CYS A 127 2.56 11.43 10.61
C CYS A 127 2.67 12.95 10.38
N ILE A 128 2.40 13.42 9.16
CA ILE A 128 2.41 14.85 8.84
C ILE A 128 1.26 15.57 9.56
N GLY A 129 0.04 15.02 9.46
CA GLY A 129 -1.15 15.60 10.10
C GLY A 129 -1.02 15.67 11.63
N TRP A 130 -0.50 14.61 12.25
CA TRP A 130 -0.29 14.58 13.70
C TRP A 130 0.78 15.57 14.15
N ALA A 131 1.92 15.65 13.45
CA ALA A 131 2.96 16.63 13.77
C ALA A 131 2.44 18.08 13.67
N GLY A 132 1.64 18.38 12.64
CA GLY A 132 1.00 19.69 12.48
C GLY A 132 0.02 20.01 13.60
N ARG A 133 -0.87 19.07 13.97
CA ARG A 133 -1.78 19.23 15.10
C ARG A 133 -1.03 19.51 16.39
N GLU A 134 -0.03 18.69 16.71
CA GLU A 134 0.78 18.79 17.92
C GLU A 134 1.58 20.11 18.00
N TYR A 135 1.97 20.67 16.85
CA TYR A 135 2.62 21.97 16.77
C TYR A 135 1.65 23.10 17.10
N LEU A 136 0.48 23.11 16.46
CA LEU A 136 -0.55 24.13 16.68
C LEU A 136 -1.09 24.10 18.11
N SER A 137 -1.31 22.91 18.68
CA SER A 137 -1.76 22.75 20.07
C SER A 137 -0.75 23.29 21.09
N ARG A 138 0.57 23.22 20.83
CA ARG A 138 1.60 23.73 21.77
C ARG A 138 1.88 25.21 21.63
N THR A 139 1.69 25.76 20.44
CA THR A 139 2.09 27.13 20.13
C THR A 139 0.95 28.11 20.35
N ALA A 140 -0.29 27.78 19.97
CA ALA A 140 -1.53 28.51 20.22
C ALA A 140 -1.47 30.05 20.00
N ASN A 141 -0.49 30.54 19.23
CA ASN A 141 -0.16 31.95 19.05
C ASN A 141 0.13 32.21 17.56
N TYR A 142 -0.41 33.31 17.04
CA TYR A 142 -0.20 33.71 15.63
C TYR A 142 1.27 33.99 15.28
N LYS A 143 2.08 34.42 16.25
CA LYS A 143 3.49 34.78 16.01
C LYS A 143 4.34 33.56 15.67
N SER A 144 4.11 32.45 16.36
CA SER A 144 4.79 31.17 16.16
C SER A 144 4.34 30.44 14.89
N GLU A 145 3.21 30.81 14.30
CA GLU A 145 2.78 30.27 12.99
C GLU A 145 3.48 30.97 11.83
N ILE A 146 3.75 32.28 11.95
CA ILE A 146 4.47 33.07 10.94
C ILE A 146 5.97 32.81 11.03
N LEU A 147 6.52 32.83 12.26
CA LEU A 147 7.90 32.50 12.55
C LEU A 147 7.92 31.15 13.27
N ILE A 148 8.02 30.08 12.49
CA ILE A 148 8.01 28.71 13.00
C ILE A 148 9.22 28.49 13.91
N ASP A 149 8.96 28.05 15.14
CA ASP A 149 9.98 27.52 16.04
C ASP A 149 10.59 26.22 15.48
N LEU A 150 11.75 26.33 14.82
CA LEU A 150 12.42 25.20 14.16
C LEU A 150 12.76 24.04 15.11
N THR A 151 13.19 24.35 16.34
CA THR A 151 13.60 23.33 17.33
C THR A 151 12.41 22.50 17.80
N LEU A 152 11.28 23.16 18.07
CA LEU A 152 10.03 22.49 18.44
C LEU A 152 9.45 21.72 17.25
N ALA A 153 9.44 22.31 16.05
CA ALA A 153 8.97 21.62 14.85
C ALA A 153 9.80 20.36 14.54
N ALA A 154 11.14 20.44 14.63
CA ALA A 154 12.02 19.30 14.36
C ALA A 154 11.82 18.15 15.36
N THR A 155 11.63 18.46 16.65
CA THR A 155 11.37 17.43 17.68
C THR A 155 10.02 16.75 17.49
N LEU A 156 8.98 17.50 17.09
CA LEU A 156 7.66 16.93 16.78
C LEU A 156 7.67 16.12 15.48
N MET A 157 8.35 16.59 14.44
CA MET A 157 8.50 15.81 13.20
C MET A 157 9.28 14.51 13.41
N GLY A 158 10.36 14.53 14.22
CA GLY A 158 11.16 13.34 14.50
C GLY A 158 10.46 12.31 15.39
N SER A 159 9.57 12.76 16.29
CA SER A 159 8.81 11.87 17.19
C SER A 159 7.49 11.38 16.61
N SER A 160 6.97 12.04 15.57
CA SER A 160 5.68 11.73 14.95
C SER A 160 5.55 10.28 14.42
N PRO A 161 6.53 9.70 13.69
CA PRO A 161 6.41 8.37 13.10
C PRO A 161 6.05 7.25 14.09
N PHE A 162 6.50 7.37 15.34
CA PHE A 162 6.30 6.35 16.37
C PHE A 162 5.03 6.58 17.20
N ARG A 163 4.57 7.83 17.31
CA ARG A 163 3.47 8.20 18.22
C ARG A 163 2.16 8.51 17.51
N ALA A 164 2.21 8.98 16.25
CA ALA A 164 1.06 9.55 15.56
C ALA A 164 -0.14 8.60 15.48
N VAL A 165 0.08 7.36 15.05
CA VAL A 165 -1.03 6.42 14.84
C VAL A 165 -1.70 6.01 16.16
N GLY A 166 -0.92 5.61 17.16
CA GLY A 166 -1.45 5.17 18.46
C GLY A 166 -2.08 6.32 19.25
N ALA A 167 -1.41 7.47 19.31
CA ALA A 167 -1.91 8.63 20.04
C ALA A 167 -3.17 9.22 19.38
N ALA A 168 -3.24 9.24 18.05
CA ALA A 168 -4.45 9.67 17.34
C ALA A 168 -5.63 8.74 17.62
N TRP A 169 -5.40 7.43 17.67
CA TRP A 169 -6.45 6.46 17.99
C TRP A 169 -6.94 6.61 19.42
N ASP A 170 -6.02 6.75 20.38
CA ASP A 170 -6.35 6.96 21.79
C ASP A 170 -7.11 8.29 22.01
N ASP A 171 -6.66 9.38 21.39
CA ASP A 171 -7.34 10.68 21.48
C ASP A 171 -8.71 10.68 20.79
N LEU A 172 -8.88 9.89 19.72
CA LEU A 172 -10.16 9.71 19.05
C LEU A 172 -11.15 8.94 19.94
N LEU A 173 -10.73 7.80 20.50
CA LEU A 173 -11.57 7.00 21.41
C LEU A 173 -11.93 7.75 22.69
N ARG A 174 -11.05 8.63 23.17
CA ARG A 174 -11.29 9.50 24.34
C ARG A 174 -12.08 10.77 24.00
N GLY A 175 -12.45 10.98 22.73
CA GLY A 175 -13.19 12.16 22.27
C GLY A 175 -12.39 13.48 22.30
N LYS A 176 -11.08 13.44 22.61
CA LYS A 176 -10.22 14.63 22.66
C LYS A 176 -9.87 15.17 21.28
N LEU A 177 -9.92 14.33 20.26
CA LEU A 177 -9.55 14.70 18.90
C LEU A 177 -10.56 15.67 18.26
N LEU A 178 -11.84 15.51 18.57
CA LEU A 178 -12.93 16.34 18.05
C LEU A 178 -13.24 17.55 18.93
N ASN A 179 -12.69 17.59 20.14
CA ASN A 179 -12.94 18.69 21.06
C ASN A 179 -12.08 19.90 20.66
N THR A 180 -12.74 21.00 20.33
CA THR A 180 -12.12 22.27 19.91
C THR A 180 -11.56 23.09 21.07
N THR A 181 -11.68 22.62 22.31
CA THR A 181 -11.06 23.29 23.46
C THR A 181 -9.55 23.12 23.39
N LEU A 182 -8.88 24.12 22.81
CA LEU A 182 -7.44 24.35 22.93
C LEU A 182 -7.14 24.54 24.42
N GLN A 183 -6.48 23.56 25.04
CA GLN A 183 -5.94 23.68 26.40
C GLN A 183 -4.61 24.42 26.37
#